data_AF-A0A1V4UAV3-F1
#
_entry.id   AF-A0A1V4UAV3-F1
#
_cell.length_a   1.000
_cell.length_b   1.000
_cell.length_c   1.000
_cell.angle_alpha   90.00
_cell.angle_beta   90.00
_cell.angle_gamma   90.00
#
_symmetry.space_group_name_H-M   'P 1'
#
loop_
_entity.id
_entity.type
_entity.pdbx_description
1 polymer ?
#
loop_
_entity_poly.entity_id
_entity_poly.type
_entity_poly.pdbx_seq_one_letter_code
_entity_poly.pdbx_strand_id
1 'polypeptide(L)'
;MNDDALSPVVAMMLVLTVVVSLFSLWNTIYLPGLKQQSEVQHLKQVEEGMVRIDSAIRDAIFYKHNGSLSIPVPLGGGDIMFNNLRSGGELKTEISENEAVITLTINESSTYEVYLSNVTYTPVSNFWIAQGYTWQDGVVNVTKGNVTTPLLLERRMPEEQAKFAKDLITVTNRDGFTIAYVNMTPSTRNVISGNGIAQFGITVISSVPVLLYNVTNVTLEFSGSLPTSLYNTTNSSLAANNNLTYKSTNYPQYMIYHNNSPTVNLNLERLDIVLSVE
;
A
#
# COMPACT_ATOMS: atom_id res chain seq x y z
N MET A 1 -51.04 -61.12 14.45
CA MET A 1 -50.39 -60.14 15.33
C MET A 1 -49.40 -59.36 14.47
N ASN A 2 -49.78 -58.15 14.09
CA ASN A 2 -49.04 -56.94 13.66
C ASN A 2 -47.61 -57.00 13.07
N ASP A 3 -47.25 -57.95 12.21
CA ASP A 3 -45.97 -57.86 11.46
C ASP A 3 -46.07 -56.97 10.19
N ASP A 4 -47.27 -56.76 9.63
CA ASP A 4 -47.47 -55.90 8.45
C ASP A 4 -47.27 -54.41 8.72
N ALA A 5 -47.36 -53.97 9.98
CA ALA A 5 -47.11 -52.58 10.38
C ALA A 5 -45.61 -52.28 10.62
N LEU A 6 -44.76 -53.31 10.77
CA LEU A 6 -43.33 -53.16 11.07
C LEU A 6 -42.51 -52.83 9.81
N SER A 7 -42.84 -53.42 8.65
CA SER A 7 -42.10 -53.21 7.40
C SER A 7 -42.10 -51.75 6.90
N PRO A 8 -43.24 -51.03 6.87
CA PRO A 8 -43.26 -49.62 6.47
C PRO A 8 -42.44 -48.72 7.40
N VAL A 9 -42.44 -49.01 8.71
CA VAL A 9 -41.69 -48.24 9.71
C VAL A 9 -40.18 -48.44 9.53
N VAL A 10 -39.73 -49.67 9.32
CA VAL A 10 -38.32 -49.97 9.08
C VAL A 10 -37.84 -49.34 7.76
N ALA A 11 -38.66 -49.39 6.71
CA ALA A 11 -38.37 -48.72 5.44
C ALA A 11 -38.23 -47.20 5.62
N MET A 12 -39.13 -46.57 6.39
CA MET A 12 -39.08 -45.14 6.69
C MET A 12 -37.83 -44.76 7.51
N MET A 13 -37.43 -45.59 8.47
CA MET A 13 -36.21 -45.39 9.27
C MET A 13 -34.93 -45.50 8.43
N LEU A 14 -34.89 -46.44 7.47
CA LEU A 14 -33.78 -46.55 6.53
C LEU A 14 -33.69 -45.32 5.62
N VAL A 15 -34.81 -44.86 5.06
CA VAL A 15 -34.85 -43.64 4.25
C VAL A 15 -34.39 -42.44 5.07
N LEU A 16 -34.86 -42.30 6.30
CA LEU A 16 -34.44 -41.22 7.19
C LEU A 16 -32.93 -41.27 7.46
N THR A 17 -32.38 -42.47 7.69
CA THR A 17 -30.95 -42.65 7.93
C THR A 17 -30.13 -42.20 6.71
N VAL A 18 -30.54 -42.59 5.50
CA VAL A 18 -29.88 -42.16 4.26
C VAL A 18 -29.93 -40.64 4.11
N VAL A 19 -31.09 -40.03 4.35
CA VAL A 19 -31.27 -38.57 4.25
C VAL A 19 -30.38 -37.84 5.26
N VAL A 20 -30.37 -38.29 6.52
CA VAL A 20 -29.52 -37.70 7.57
C VAL A 20 -28.03 -37.87 7.24
N SER A 21 -27.61 -39.03 6.71
CA SER A 21 -26.24 -39.25 6.24
C SER A 21 -25.85 -38.30 5.11
N LEU A 22 -26.74 -38.07 4.14
CA LEU A 22 -26.50 -37.11 3.05
C LEU A 22 -26.39 -35.67 3.58
N PHE A 23 -27.28 -35.24 4.48
CA PHE A 23 -27.18 -33.93 5.12
C PHE A 23 -25.91 -33.77 5.95
N SER A 24 -25.47 -34.84 6.62
CA SER A 24 -24.22 -34.86 7.38
C SER A 24 -23.01 -34.67 6.47
N LEU A 25 -22.95 -35.40 5.35
CA LEU A 25 -21.88 -35.25 4.35
C LEU A 25 -21.89 -33.85 3.72
N TRP A 26 -23.07 -33.31 3.42
CA TRP A 26 -23.22 -31.96 2.87
C TRP A 26 -22.64 -30.89 3.80
N ASN A 27 -23.02 -30.92 5.08
CA ASN A 27 -22.57 -29.94 6.06
C ASN A 27 -21.11 -30.11 6.47
N THR A 28 -20.61 -31.35 6.50
CA THR A 28 -19.26 -31.64 7.02
C THR A 28 -18.17 -31.50 5.95
N ILE A 29 -18.47 -31.82 4.69
CA ILE A 29 -17.45 -31.91 3.64
C ILE A 29 -17.65 -30.85 2.57
N TYR A 30 -18.85 -30.78 1.98
CA TYR A 30 -19.08 -29.92 0.82
C TYR A 30 -19.13 -28.44 1.18
N LEU A 31 -19.87 -28.07 2.22
CA LEU A 31 -20.05 -26.67 2.61
C LEU A 31 -18.72 -25.99 3.00
N PRO A 32 -17.85 -26.60 3.84
CA PRO A 32 -16.52 -26.03 4.11
C PRO A 32 -15.66 -25.91 2.85
N GLY A 33 -15.66 -26.91 1.98
CA GLY A 33 -14.86 -26.89 0.74
C GLY A 33 -15.25 -25.76 -0.21
N LEU A 34 -16.56 -25.52 -0.39
CA LEU A 34 -17.05 -24.41 -1.21
C LEU A 34 -16.69 -23.04 -0.62
N LYS A 35 -16.73 -22.91 0.71
CA LYS A 35 -16.31 -21.67 1.38
C LYS A 35 -14.82 -21.40 1.20
N GLN A 36 -13.99 -22.42 1.36
CA GLN A 36 -12.55 -22.30 1.16
C GLN A 36 -12.23 -21.86 -0.27
N GLN A 37 -12.90 -22.42 -1.28
CA GLN A 37 -12.70 -22.01 -2.68
C GLN A 37 -13.10 -20.55 -2.93
N SER A 38 -14.26 -20.14 -2.40
CA SER A 38 -14.76 -18.77 -2.51
C SER A 38 -13.79 -17.75 -1.85
N GLU A 39 -13.22 -18.09 -0.71
CA GLU A 39 -12.23 -17.23 -0.04
C GLU A 39 -10.88 -17.18 -0.75
N VAL A 40 -10.41 -18.30 -1.33
CA VAL A 40 -9.19 -18.29 -2.15
C VAL A 40 -9.39 -17.39 -3.37
N GLN A 41 -10.56 -17.45 -4.02
CA GLN A 41 -10.88 -16.56 -5.13
C GLN A 41 -10.93 -15.09 -4.70
N HIS A 42 -11.54 -14.81 -3.55
CA HIS A 42 -11.56 -13.46 -2.95
C HIS A 42 -10.15 -12.93 -2.69
N LEU A 43 -9.29 -13.70 -2.02
CA LEU A 43 -7.91 -13.30 -1.72
C LEU A 43 -7.09 -13.01 -2.99
N LYS A 44 -7.37 -13.74 -4.07
CA LYS A 44 -6.77 -13.47 -5.38
C LYS A 44 -7.24 -12.14 -5.97
N GLN A 45 -8.52 -11.79 -5.82
CA GLN A 45 -9.03 -10.49 -6.26
C GLN A 45 -8.45 -9.33 -5.44
N VAL A 46 -8.25 -9.53 -4.14
CA VAL A 46 -7.55 -8.56 -3.29
C VAL A 46 -6.10 -8.39 -3.74
N GLU A 47 -5.40 -9.48 -4.02
CA GLU A 47 -4.02 -9.45 -4.55
C GLU A 47 -3.94 -8.64 -5.85
N GLU A 48 -4.83 -8.92 -6.81
CA GLU A 48 -4.92 -8.19 -8.08
C GLU A 48 -5.22 -6.70 -7.84
N GLY A 49 -6.08 -6.37 -6.87
CA GLY A 49 -6.35 -4.99 -6.45
C GLY A 49 -5.10 -4.29 -5.92
N MET A 50 -4.34 -4.95 -5.03
CA MET A 50 -3.10 -4.40 -4.46
C MET A 50 -1.99 -4.18 -5.50
N VAL A 51 -1.87 -5.08 -6.49
CA VAL A 51 -0.93 -4.91 -7.61
C VAL A 51 -1.34 -3.73 -8.49
N ARG A 52 -2.65 -3.52 -8.72
CA ARG A 52 -3.16 -2.35 -9.44
C ARG A 52 -2.89 -1.07 -8.66
N ILE A 53 -3.04 -1.08 -7.35
CA ILE A 53 -2.71 0.06 -6.47
C ILE A 53 -1.22 0.41 -6.59
N ASP A 54 -0.31 -0.58 -6.48
CA ASP A 54 1.13 -0.37 -6.68
C ASP A 54 1.44 0.28 -8.03
N SER A 55 0.87 -0.26 -9.10
CA SER A 55 1.09 0.23 -10.46
C SER A 55 0.57 1.65 -10.61
N ALA A 56 -0.63 1.95 -10.12
CA ALA A 56 -1.22 3.27 -10.20
C ALA A 56 -0.46 4.32 -9.40
N ILE A 57 0.03 3.98 -8.20
CA ILE A 57 0.88 4.87 -7.40
C ILE A 57 2.18 5.16 -8.15
N ARG A 58 2.83 4.14 -8.72
CA ARG A 58 4.07 4.31 -9.49
C ARG A 58 3.85 5.18 -10.72
N ASP A 59 2.77 4.96 -11.46
CA ASP A 59 2.41 5.77 -12.62
C ASP A 59 2.14 7.22 -12.21
N ALA A 60 1.43 7.45 -11.10
CA ALA A 60 1.19 8.79 -10.55
C ALA A 60 2.50 9.53 -10.21
N ILE A 61 3.44 8.84 -9.55
CA ILE A 61 4.77 9.36 -9.19
C ILE A 61 5.61 9.65 -10.44
N PHE A 62 5.54 8.78 -11.45
CA PHE A 62 6.33 8.91 -12.67
C PHE A 62 5.84 10.03 -13.59
N TYR A 63 4.52 10.09 -13.86
CA TYR A 63 3.96 11.08 -14.78
C TYR A 63 3.82 12.48 -14.17
N LYS A 64 3.68 12.60 -12.84
CA LYS A 64 3.56 13.88 -12.12
C LYS A 64 2.48 14.81 -12.70
N HIS A 65 1.36 14.23 -13.13
CA HIS A 65 0.23 14.95 -13.69
C HIS A 65 -0.99 14.89 -12.78
N ASN A 66 -1.77 15.97 -12.81
CA ASN A 66 -3.02 16.03 -12.05
C ASN A 66 -4.00 14.98 -12.56
N GLY A 67 -4.64 14.28 -11.63
CA GLY A 67 -5.60 13.24 -11.99
C GLY A 67 -6.17 12.55 -10.77
N SER A 68 -7.20 11.75 -11.00
CA SER A 68 -7.77 10.89 -9.96
C SER A 68 -8.03 9.51 -10.53
N LEU A 69 -7.72 8.47 -9.76
CA LEU A 69 -8.01 7.08 -10.10
C LEU A 69 -8.76 6.42 -8.93
N SER A 70 -9.68 5.53 -9.26
CA SER A 70 -10.39 4.70 -8.29
C SER A 70 -10.22 3.22 -8.65
N ILE A 71 -9.83 2.41 -7.68
CA ILE A 71 -9.55 0.98 -7.84
C ILE A 71 -10.49 0.19 -6.92
N PRO A 72 -11.32 -0.71 -7.45
CA PRO A 72 -12.17 -1.55 -6.62
C PRO A 72 -11.32 -2.62 -5.92
N VAL A 73 -11.49 -2.77 -4.61
CA VAL A 73 -10.89 -3.82 -3.78
C VAL A 73 -12.01 -4.52 -3.02
N PRO A 74 -12.24 -5.82 -3.25
CA PRO A 74 -13.23 -6.54 -2.46
C PRO A 74 -12.73 -6.67 -1.02
N LEU A 75 -13.59 -6.36 -0.04
CA LEU A 75 -13.28 -6.50 1.37
C LEU A 75 -13.68 -7.88 1.91
N GLY A 76 -14.74 -8.49 1.37
CA GLY A 76 -15.24 -9.78 1.85
C GLY A 76 -15.50 -10.79 0.76
N GLY A 77 -15.41 -12.07 1.14
CA GLY A 77 -15.68 -13.23 0.30
C GLY A 77 -16.52 -14.28 1.01
N GLY A 78 -16.52 -15.51 0.49
CA GLY A 78 -17.18 -16.64 1.14
C GLY A 78 -18.68 -16.76 0.85
N ASP A 79 -19.22 -15.98 -0.09
CA ASP A 79 -20.61 -16.11 -0.53
C ASP A 79 -20.80 -17.42 -1.31
N ILE A 80 -21.76 -18.24 -0.90
CA ILE A 80 -22.13 -19.50 -1.55
C ILE A 80 -23.66 -19.61 -1.58
N MET A 81 -24.22 -20.27 -2.61
CA MET A 81 -25.67 -20.29 -2.89
C MET A 81 -26.59 -20.67 -1.70
N PHE A 82 -26.07 -21.34 -0.66
CA PHE A 82 -26.84 -21.83 0.48
C PHE A 82 -26.31 -21.34 1.84
N ASN A 83 -25.37 -20.38 1.87
CA ASN A 83 -24.84 -19.80 3.11
C ASN A 83 -24.31 -18.37 2.88
N ASN A 84 -25.01 -17.38 3.46
CA ASN A 84 -24.68 -15.96 3.31
C ASN A 84 -23.66 -15.45 4.35
N LEU A 85 -23.06 -16.32 5.16
CA LEU A 85 -22.03 -15.90 6.11
C LEU A 85 -20.75 -15.56 5.35
N ARG A 86 -20.50 -14.26 5.22
CA ARG A 86 -19.36 -13.69 4.50
C ARG A 86 -18.19 -13.41 5.45
N SER A 87 -16.98 -13.54 4.91
CA SER A 87 -15.78 -12.98 5.51
C SER A 87 -15.71 -11.47 5.25
N GLY A 88 -14.95 -10.72 6.05
CA GLY A 88 -14.87 -9.26 5.94
C GLY A 88 -13.42 -8.76 5.90
N GLY A 89 -13.19 -7.53 5.48
CA GLY A 89 -11.84 -7.00 5.34
C GLY A 89 -11.82 -5.58 5.83
N GLU A 90 -10.65 -5.16 6.24
CA GLU A 90 -10.34 -3.76 6.49
C GLU A 90 -9.31 -3.32 5.46
N LEU A 91 -9.57 -2.20 4.79
CA LEU A 91 -8.61 -1.49 3.98
C LEU A 91 -8.31 -0.15 4.66
N LYS A 92 -7.03 0.09 4.90
CA LYS A 92 -6.53 1.25 5.63
C LYS A 92 -5.40 1.92 4.85
N THR A 93 -5.34 3.25 4.91
CA THR A 93 -4.17 4.03 4.54
C THR A 93 -3.69 4.85 5.74
N GLU A 94 -2.39 4.85 5.98
CA GLU A 94 -1.78 5.55 7.11
C GLU A 94 -0.41 6.09 6.73
N ILE A 95 0.04 7.16 7.38
CA ILE A 95 1.41 7.66 7.20
C ILE A 95 2.36 6.62 7.78
N SER A 96 3.41 6.28 7.02
CA SER A 96 4.43 5.33 7.47
C SER A 96 5.12 5.87 8.73
N GLU A 97 5.03 5.10 9.82
CA GLU A 97 5.64 5.38 11.13
C GLU A 97 5.27 6.75 11.75
N ASN A 98 4.26 7.45 11.21
CA ASN A 98 3.82 8.79 11.61
C ASN A 98 4.95 9.84 11.66
N GLU A 99 5.98 9.65 10.85
CA GLU A 99 7.15 10.53 10.76
C GLU A 99 7.40 10.97 9.31
N ALA A 100 8.02 12.14 9.14
CA ALA A 100 8.46 12.59 7.84
C ALA A 100 9.62 11.72 7.35
N VAL A 101 9.52 11.27 6.12
CA VAL A 101 10.51 10.41 5.45
C VAL A 101 11.71 11.24 4.98
N ILE A 102 11.44 12.46 4.51
CA ILE A 102 12.44 13.44 4.10
C ILE A 102 12.04 14.80 4.69
N THR A 103 13.02 15.48 5.28
CA THR A 103 12.87 16.85 5.77
C THR A 103 13.77 17.76 4.94
N LEU A 104 13.16 18.69 4.22
CA LEU A 104 13.84 19.73 3.45
C LEU A 104 13.85 21.02 4.24
N THR A 105 15.03 21.49 4.63
CA THR A 105 15.23 22.72 5.39
C THR A 105 15.96 23.75 4.53
N ILE A 106 15.37 24.93 4.38
CA ILE A 106 15.89 26.03 3.57
C ILE A 106 16.18 27.22 4.46
N ASN A 107 17.40 27.76 4.35
CA ASN A 107 17.89 28.89 5.12
C ASN A 107 17.60 28.76 6.63
N GLU A 108 17.60 27.54 7.17
CA GLU A 108 17.32 27.22 8.59
C GLU A 108 15.98 27.77 9.13
N SER A 109 15.06 28.14 8.24
CA SER A 109 13.83 28.87 8.59
C SER A 109 12.58 28.28 7.95
N SER A 110 12.69 27.74 6.74
CA SER A 110 11.56 27.09 6.06
C SER A 110 11.79 25.59 6.02
N THR A 111 10.88 24.83 6.64
CA THR A 111 10.92 23.37 6.68
C THR A 111 9.76 22.79 5.89
N TYR A 112 10.08 21.85 5.00
CA TYR A 112 9.11 21.11 4.20
C TYR A 112 9.27 19.62 4.52
N GLU A 113 8.21 19.03 5.05
CA GLU A 113 8.17 17.62 5.41
C GLU A 113 7.54 16.81 4.27
N VAL A 114 8.15 15.67 3.98
CA VAL A 114 7.69 14.74 2.95
C VAL A 114 7.24 13.47 3.64
N TYR A 115 5.98 13.12 3.44
CA TYR A 115 5.38 11.92 4.00
C TYR A 115 5.21 10.85 2.92
N LEU A 116 5.30 9.59 3.32
CA LEU A 116 4.90 8.44 2.52
C LEU A 116 3.82 7.67 3.29
N SER A 117 2.77 7.26 2.59
CA SER A 117 1.64 6.55 3.21
C SER A 117 1.61 5.10 2.79
N ASN A 118 1.29 4.21 3.72
CA ASN A 118 1.15 2.78 3.49
C ASN A 118 -0.32 2.47 3.18
N VAL A 119 -0.57 1.38 2.46
CA VAL A 119 -1.91 0.84 2.20
C VAL A 119 -1.95 -0.58 2.71
N THR A 120 -2.84 -0.86 3.65
CA THR A 120 -2.92 -2.16 4.34
C THR A 120 -4.31 -2.74 4.17
N TYR A 121 -4.37 -3.97 3.67
CA TYR A 121 -5.53 -4.84 3.72
C TYR A 121 -5.33 -5.88 4.80
N THR A 122 -6.25 -5.92 5.77
CA THR A 122 -6.27 -6.91 6.84
C THR A 122 -7.57 -7.72 6.79
N PRO A 123 -7.50 -9.06 6.75
CA PRO A 123 -8.71 -9.88 6.87
C PRO A 123 -9.30 -9.72 8.27
N VAL A 124 -10.60 -9.45 8.34
CA VAL A 124 -11.36 -9.30 9.60
C VAL A 124 -12.45 -10.36 9.65
N SER A 125 -12.54 -11.12 10.74
CA SER A 125 -13.52 -12.21 10.95
C SER A 125 -13.09 -13.57 10.35
N ASN A 126 -14.08 -14.45 10.12
CA ASN A 126 -13.97 -15.88 9.82
C ASN A 126 -13.35 -16.19 8.45
N PHE A 127 -12.04 -15.97 8.27
CA PHE A 127 -11.30 -16.49 7.12
C PHE A 127 -10.72 -17.87 7.42
N TRP A 128 -10.80 -18.76 6.44
CA TRP A 128 -10.02 -19.98 6.34
C TRP A 128 -8.52 -19.69 6.20
N ILE A 129 -8.16 -18.57 5.55
CA ILE A 129 -6.77 -18.14 5.37
C ILE A 129 -6.63 -16.69 5.85
N ALA A 130 -5.96 -16.50 6.98
CA ALA A 130 -5.57 -15.19 7.49
C ALA A 130 -4.36 -14.65 6.70
N GLN A 131 -4.63 -14.12 5.50
CA GLN A 131 -3.64 -13.49 4.63
C GLN A 131 -4.00 -12.01 4.41
N GLY A 132 -3.07 -11.13 4.77
CA GLY A 132 -3.14 -9.69 4.56
C GLY A 132 -2.17 -9.22 3.49
N TYR A 133 -2.36 -7.99 3.02
CA TYR A 133 -1.49 -7.35 2.05
C TYR A 133 -1.14 -5.94 2.51
N THR A 134 0.11 -5.55 2.34
CA THR A 134 0.57 -4.20 2.69
C THR A 134 1.40 -3.65 1.56
N TRP A 135 0.95 -2.56 0.95
CA TRP A 135 1.80 -1.74 0.10
C TRP A 135 2.55 -0.75 0.99
N GLN A 136 3.87 -0.81 0.92
CA GLN A 136 4.77 0.07 1.66
C GLN A 136 6.03 0.29 0.84
N ASP A 137 6.49 1.54 0.73
CA ASP A 137 7.77 1.90 0.13
C ASP A 137 7.96 1.37 -1.31
N GLY A 138 6.87 1.33 -2.09
CA GLY A 138 6.88 0.81 -3.46
C GLY A 138 6.90 -0.72 -3.56
N VAL A 139 6.67 -1.46 -2.49
CA VAL A 139 6.60 -2.93 -2.50
C VAL A 139 5.27 -3.40 -1.92
N VAL A 140 4.60 -4.31 -2.63
CA VAL A 140 3.47 -5.05 -2.07
C VAL A 140 4.02 -6.26 -1.30
N ASN A 141 3.73 -6.30 -0.01
CA ASN A 141 4.03 -7.40 0.88
C ASN A 141 2.77 -8.21 1.14
N VAL A 142 2.94 -9.53 1.26
CA VAL A 142 1.92 -10.48 1.69
C VAL A 142 2.28 -10.94 3.08
N THR A 143 1.33 -10.88 4.00
CA THR A 143 1.49 -11.35 5.38
C THR A 143 0.58 -12.53 5.61
N LYS A 144 1.14 -13.66 6.05
CA LYS A 144 0.39 -14.86 6.42
C LYS A 144 0.84 -15.34 7.79
N GLY A 145 -0.02 -15.19 8.79
CA GLY A 145 0.36 -15.39 10.19
C GLY A 145 1.49 -14.43 10.58
N ASN A 146 2.63 -14.98 11.03
CA ASN A 146 3.78 -14.19 11.47
C ASN A 146 4.84 -13.97 10.37
N VAL A 147 4.56 -14.40 9.14
CA VAL A 147 5.51 -14.34 8.03
C VAL A 147 5.06 -13.30 7.02
N THR A 148 5.93 -12.35 6.71
CA THR A 148 5.72 -11.34 5.68
C THR A 148 6.75 -11.50 4.58
N THR A 149 6.28 -11.59 3.33
CA THR A 149 7.12 -11.75 2.14
C THR A 149 6.69 -10.79 1.04
N PRO A 150 7.61 -10.24 0.24
CA PRO A 150 7.22 -9.45 -0.93
C PRO A 150 6.43 -10.33 -1.92
N LEU A 151 5.34 -9.79 -2.46
CA LEU A 151 4.54 -10.48 -3.47
C LEU A 151 5.33 -10.70 -4.76
N LEU A 152 6.09 -9.67 -5.17
CA LEU A 152 6.96 -9.68 -6.34
C LEU A 152 8.40 -9.45 -5.88
N LEU A 153 9.26 -10.47 -6.00
CA LEU A 153 10.65 -10.39 -5.55
C LEU A 153 11.45 -9.34 -6.35
N GLU A 154 11.12 -9.16 -7.63
CA GLU A 154 11.72 -8.15 -8.51
C GLU A 154 11.62 -6.74 -7.93
N ARG A 155 10.51 -6.41 -7.25
CA ARG A 155 10.29 -5.11 -6.60
C ARG A 155 11.23 -4.85 -5.42
N ARG A 156 11.88 -5.90 -4.91
CA ARG A 156 12.88 -5.81 -3.84
C ARG A 156 14.31 -5.77 -4.39
N MET A 157 14.50 -5.87 -5.70
CA MET A 157 15.81 -5.71 -6.31
C MET A 157 16.27 -4.25 -6.18
N PRO A 158 17.57 -4.01 -5.95
CA PRO A 158 18.10 -2.65 -5.76
C PRO A 158 17.79 -1.70 -6.92
N GLU A 159 17.74 -2.20 -8.16
CA GLU A 159 17.49 -1.38 -9.36
C GLU A 159 16.06 -0.82 -9.41
N GLU A 160 15.05 -1.63 -9.09
CA GLU A 160 13.65 -1.19 -9.07
C GLU A 160 13.37 -0.22 -7.92
N GLN A 161 14.04 -0.44 -6.79
CA GLN A 161 13.99 0.49 -5.67
C GLN A 161 14.72 1.80 -5.98
N ALA A 162 15.80 1.76 -6.78
CA ALA A 162 16.48 2.95 -7.27
C ALA A 162 15.60 3.81 -8.14
N LYS A 163 14.88 3.16 -9.05
CA LYS A 163 13.94 3.84 -9.93
C LYS A 163 12.85 4.54 -9.13
N PHE A 164 12.23 3.83 -8.18
CA PHE A 164 11.23 4.41 -7.30
C PHE A 164 11.79 5.58 -6.47
N ALA A 165 12.95 5.42 -5.84
CA ALA A 165 13.63 6.46 -5.07
C ALA A 165 13.90 7.73 -5.89
N LYS A 166 14.36 7.56 -7.14
CA LYS A 166 14.66 8.67 -8.05
C LYS A 166 13.41 9.45 -8.45
N ASP A 167 12.29 8.77 -8.59
CA ASP A 167 11.04 9.41 -8.97
C ASP A 167 10.39 10.17 -7.79
N LEU A 168 10.63 9.71 -6.55
CA LEU A 168 10.18 10.36 -5.31
C LEU A 168 10.81 11.73 -5.08
N ILE A 169 12.13 11.88 -5.31
CA ILE A 169 12.84 13.16 -5.15
C ILE A 169 13.86 13.35 -6.27
N THR A 170 13.80 14.50 -6.92
CA THR A 170 14.68 14.87 -8.02
C THR A 170 15.26 16.25 -7.78
N VAL A 171 16.58 16.37 -7.92
CA VAL A 171 17.32 17.63 -7.79
C VAL A 171 17.99 17.95 -9.13
N THR A 172 17.69 19.11 -9.71
CA THR A 172 18.24 19.53 -11.01
C THR A 172 18.80 20.95 -10.97
N ASN A 173 19.79 21.23 -11.83
CA ASN A 173 20.50 22.52 -11.88
C ASN A 173 20.73 22.97 -13.34
N ARG A 174 19.81 22.67 -14.26
CA ARG A 174 20.01 22.94 -15.70
C ARG A 174 19.58 24.36 -16.09
N ASP A 175 18.46 24.82 -15.56
CA ASP A 175 17.82 26.11 -15.90
C ASP A 175 17.56 26.98 -14.65
N GLY A 176 18.27 26.67 -13.56
CA GLY A 176 17.95 27.10 -12.20
C GLY A 176 17.94 25.88 -11.28
N PHE A 177 18.11 26.14 -9.99
CA PHE A 177 18.17 25.07 -9.01
C PHE A 177 16.73 24.63 -8.67
N THR A 178 16.35 23.39 -8.99
CA THR A 178 14.98 22.89 -8.81
C THR A 178 14.98 21.61 -7.98
N ILE A 179 14.12 21.56 -6.97
CA ILE A 179 13.84 20.36 -6.18
C ILE A 179 12.39 19.97 -6.42
N ALA A 180 12.19 18.81 -7.03
CA ALA A 180 10.88 18.20 -7.20
C ALA A 180 10.75 17.03 -6.22
N TYR A 181 9.66 16.99 -5.44
CA TYR A 181 9.42 15.91 -4.49
C TYR A 181 7.95 15.50 -4.45
N VAL A 182 7.71 14.23 -4.11
CA VAL A 182 6.37 13.67 -3.97
C VAL A 182 6.01 13.51 -2.50
N ASN A 183 4.88 14.09 -2.11
CA ASN A 183 4.31 13.99 -0.78
C ASN A 183 3.04 13.14 -0.85
N MET A 184 2.98 12.06 -0.09
CA MET A 184 1.86 11.12 -0.11
C MET A 184 1.20 11.04 1.26
N THR A 185 -0.06 11.44 1.32
CA THR A 185 -0.81 11.56 2.58
C THR A 185 -2.17 10.83 2.49
N PRO A 186 -2.67 10.31 3.62
CA PRO A 186 -4.01 9.75 3.66
C PRO A 186 -5.05 10.89 3.67
N SER A 187 -6.20 10.62 3.07
CA SER A 187 -7.41 11.43 3.15
C SER A 187 -8.05 11.35 4.53
N THR A 188 -9.08 12.14 4.79
CA THR A 188 -9.93 12.00 5.98
C THR A 188 -10.67 10.66 6.02
N ARG A 189 -10.95 10.09 4.84
CA ARG A 189 -11.48 8.73 4.68
C ARG A 189 -10.32 7.78 4.41
N ASN A 190 -9.71 7.30 5.48
CA ASN A 190 -8.50 6.47 5.43
C ASN A 190 -8.67 5.05 5.97
N VAL A 191 -9.86 4.69 6.46
CA VAL A 191 -10.18 3.32 6.90
C VAL A 191 -11.58 2.97 6.43
N ILE A 192 -11.73 1.77 5.88
CA ILE A 192 -13.03 1.15 5.60
C ILE A 192 -12.97 -0.32 5.98
N SER A 193 -14.05 -0.82 6.58
CA SER A 193 -14.20 -2.24 6.84
C SER A 193 -15.58 -2.74 6.43
N GLY A 194 -15.66 -4.01 6.03
CA GLY A 194 -16.92 -4.60 5.61
C GLY A 194 -16.73 -5.87 4.79
N ASN A 195 -17.79 -6.30 4.13
CA ASN A 195 -17.83 -7.50 3.29
C ASN A 195 -18.25 -7.21 1.84
N GLY A 196 -18.23 -5.93 1.45
CA GLY A 196 -18.56 -5.45 0.11
C GLY A 196 -17.33 -5.15 -0.73
N ILE A 197 -17.48 -4.29 -1.73
CA ILE A 197 -16.38 -3.77 -2.54
C ILE A 197 -16.08 -2.36 -2.04
N ALA A 198 -14.84 -2.12 -1.61
CA ALA A 198 -14.31 -0.79 -1.36
C ALA A 198 -13.72 -0.20 -2.63
N GLN A 199 -13.67 1.12 -2.69
CA GLN A 199 -12.98 1.89 -3.71
C GLN A 199 -11.75 2.55 -3.09
N PHE A 200 -10.58 2.18 -3.59
CA PHE A 200 -9.33 2.86 -3.26
C PHE A 200 -9.13 4.02 -4.23
N GLY A 201 -9.18 5.24 -3.72
CA GLY A 201 -9.00 6.47 -4.48
C GLY A 201 -7.59 7.03 -4.37
N ILE A 202 -6.98 7.39 -5.50
CA ILE A 202 -5.72 8.12 -5.61
C ILE A 202 -6.05 9.46 -6.25
N THR A 203 -5.72 10.56 -5.59
CA THR A 203 -5.85 11.91 -6.16
C THR A 203 -4.48 12.56 -6.23
N VAL A 204 -4.07 12.99 -7.41
CA VAL A 204 -2.77 13.61 -7.68
C VAL A 204 -2.98 15.10 -7.97
N ILE A 205 -2.30 15.93 -7.19
CA ILE A 205 -2.39 17.39 -7.27
C ILE A 205 -0.97 17.95 -7.30
N SER A 206 -0.57 18.51 -8.43
CA SER A 206 0.67 19.27 -8.56
C SER A 206 0.47 20.63 -7.93
N SER A 207 1.33 21.00 -6.99
CA SER A 207 1.34 22.33 -6.40
C SER A 207 1.81 23.36 -7.42
N VAL A 208 1.42 24.62 -7.22
CA VAL A 208 2.07 25.72 -7.91
C VAL A 208 3.54 25.73 -7.48
N PRO A 209 4.51 25.79 -8.41
CA PRO A 209 5.92 25.85 -8.05
C PRO A 209 6.22 27.07 -7.18
N VAL A 210 7.00 26.88 -6.11
CA VAL A 210 7.39 27.94 -5.19
C VAL A 210 8.81 28.40 -5.54
N LEU A 211 8.93 29.64 -6.00
CA LEU A 211 10.23 30.25 -6.29
C LEU A 211 10.75 30.98 -5.05
N LEU A 212 11.88 30.51 -4.54
CA LEU A 212 12.60 31.08 -3.40
C LEU A 212 13.84 31.82 -3.89
N TYR A 213 14.00 33.05 -3.43
CA TYR A 213 15.13 33.91 -3.79
C TYR A 213 16.16 33.95 -2.68
N ASN A 214 17.42 34.24 -3.03
CA ASN A 214 18.52 34.42 -2.08
C ASN A 214 18.71 33.21 -1.15
N VAL A 215 18.61 32.00 -1.70
CA VAL A 215 18.84 30.78 -0.92
C VAL A 215 20.34 30.62 -0.69
N THR A 216 20.72 30.49 0.58
CA THR A 216 22.09 30.39 1.07
C THR A 216 22.39 29.04 1.74
N ASN A 217 21.35 28.30 2.14
CA ASN A 217 21.48 26.97 2.69
C ASN A 217 20.29 26.11 2.29
N VAL A 218 20.54 24.91 1.79
CA VAL A 218 19.51 23.89 1.55
C VAL A 218 20.00 22.56 2.06
N THR A 219 19.23 21.97 2.95
CA THR A 219 19.55 20.73 3.62
C THR A 219 18.40 19.74 3.42
N LEU A 220 18.74 18.53 2.96
CA LEU A 220 17.85 17.38 2.89
C LEU A 220 18.27 16.38 3.96
N GLU A 221 17.36 16.04 4.85
CA GLU A 221 17.57 15.05 5.90
C GLU A 221 16.63 13.86 5.66
N PHE A 222 17.18 12.65 5.72
CA PHE A 222 16.41 11.41 5.57
C PHE A 222 16.17 10.78 6.92
N SER A 223 14.92 10.42 7.20
CA SER A 223 14.61 9.66 8.42
C SER A 223 15.14 8.22 8.32
N GLY A 224 15.45 7.66 9.49
CA GLY A 224 15.77 6.24 9.66
C GLY A 224 14.59 5.31 9.41
N SER A 225 13.37 5.83 9.30
CA SER A 225 12.13 5.09 9.01
C SER A 225 12.05 4.55 7.58
N LEU A 226 12.89 5.05 6.66
CA LEU A 226 13.02 4.47 5.33
C LEU A 226 13.61 3.07 5.39
N PRO A 227 13.07 2.08 4.63
CA PRO A 227 13.73 0.80 4.47
C PRO A 227 15.17 1.00 4.03
N THR A 228 16.12 0.30 4.67
CA THR A 228 17.57 0.48 4.43
C THR A 228 17.93 0.44 2.94
N SER A 229 17.22 -0.34 2.15
CA SER A 229 17.44 -0.44 0.71
C SER A 229 16.91 0.78 -0.05
N LEU A 230 15.72 1.29 0.27
CA LEU A 230 15.21 2.54 -0.30
C LEU A 230 16.06 3.73 0.15
N TYR A 231 16.41 3.77 1.43
CA TYR A 231 17.35 4.71 2.03
C TYR A 231 18.70 4.73 1.29
N ASN A 232 19.38 3.59 1.16
CA ASN A 232 20.70 3.50 0.51
C ASN A 232 20.63 3.95 -0.95
N THR A 233 19.50 3.69 -1.60
CA THR A 233 19.36 3.97 -3.02
C THR A 233 18.97 5.42 -3.28
N THR A 234 18.10 6.01 -2.46
CA THR A 234 17.85 7.45 -2.45
C THR A 234 19.14 8.21 -2.11
N ASN A 235 19.89 7.73 -1.12
CA ASN A 235 21.22 8.23 -0.76
C ASN A 235 22.18 8.18 -1.96
N SER A 236 22.31 7.03 -2.62
CA SER A 236 23.21 6.86 -3.78
C SER A 236 22.78 7.71 -4.98
N SER A 237 21.47 7.79 -5.25
CA SER A 237 20.89 8.62 -6.32
C SER A 237 21.21 10.11 -6.11
N LEU A 238 21.12 10.57 -4.87
CA LEU A 238 21.43 11.94 -4.49
C LEU A 238 22.95 12.19 -4.41
N ALA A 239 23.75 11.27 -3.87
CA ALA A 239 25.20 11.37 -3.84
C ALA A 239 25.83 11.41 -5.24
N ALA A 240 25.22 10.74 -6.22
CA ALA A 240 25.64 10.83 -7.63
C ALA A 240 25.37 12.22 -8.24
N ASN A 241 24.60 13.08 -7.57
CA ASN A 241 24.35 14.45 -8.00
C ASN A 241 25.47 15.35 -7.46
N ASN A 242 26.37 15.78 -8.35
CA ASN A 242 27.55 16.62 -8.04
C ASN A 242 27.22 17.96 -7.35
N ASN A 243 25.95 18.33 -7.26
CA ASN A 243 25.49 19.51 -6.55
C ASN A 243 25.27 19.26 -5.05
N LEU A 244 25.47 18.04 -4.52
CA LEU A 244 25.21 17.70 -3.12
C LEU A 244 26.50 17.43 -2.33
N THR A 245 26.63 18.04 -1.17
CA THR A 245 27.67 17.76 -0.18
C THR A 245 27.09 16.94 0.96
N TYR A 246 27.62 15.74 1.18
CA TYR A 246 27.19 14.86 2.27
C TYR A 246 27.68 15.37 3.64
N LYS A 247 26.79 15.40 4.63
CA LYS A 247 27.06 15.68 6.04
C LYS A 247 26.44 14.57 6.91
N SER A 248 27.10 14.23 8.03
CA SER A 248 26.66 13.28 9.09
C SER A 248 26.94 11.78 8.88
N THR A 249 27.08 11.07 10.01
CA THR A 249 27.37 9.62 10.11
C THR A 249 26.20 8.79 10.66
N ASN A 250 25.18 9.42 11.27
CA ASN A 250 24.08 8.70 11.94
C ASN A 250 22.84 8.56 11.05
N TYR A 251 22.49 9.63 10.33
CA TYR A 251 21.51 9.66 9.25
C TYR A 251 22.07 10.54 8.13
N PRO A 252 21.80 10.24 6.85
CA PRO A 252 22.44 10.90 5.75
C PRO A 252 21.76 12.25 5.60
N GLN A 253 22.55 13.29 5.70
CA GLN A 253 22.10 14.64 5.52
C GLN A 253 22.83 15.19 4.30
N TYR A 254 22.09 15.60 3.28
CA TYR A 254 22.67 16.23 2.10
C TYR A 254 22.53 17.71 2.23
N MET A 255 23.64 18.39 2.15
CA MET A 255 23.69 19.81 1.98
C MET A 255 23.83 20.10 0.51
N ILE A 256 22.76 20.60 -0.09
CA ILE A 256 22.78 20.94 -1.51
C ILE A 256 23.52 22.24 -1.74
N TYR A 257 23.33 23.19 -0.84
CA TYR A 257 23.93 24.49 -0.97
C TYR A 257 24.35 24.95 0.42
N HIS A 258 25.58 25.42 0.56
CA HIS A 258 26.10 26.00 1.79
C HIS A 258 26.98 27.18 1.46
N ASN A 259 26.79 28.25 2.21
CA ASN A 259 27.36 29.55 1.99
C ASN A 259 28.87 29.55 1.67
N ASN A 260 29.24 30.12 0.52
CA ASN A 260 30.50 30.83 0.26
C ASN A 260 30.40 31.83 -0.91
N SER A 261 29.18 32.30 -1.22
CA SER A 261 28.83 33.15 -2.38
C SER A 261 29.09 32.53 -3.77
N PRO A 262 28.17 32.69 -4.75
CA PRO A 262 26.96 33.53 -4.76
C PRO A 262 25.64 32.78 -4.48
N THR A 263 24.63 33.49 -3.94
CA THR A 263 23.26 33.00 -3.68
C THR A 263 22.56 32.49 -4.94
N VAL A 264 21.59 31.58 -4.77
CA VAL A 264 20.88 30.94 -5.89
C VAL A 264 19.36 31.07 -5.71
N ASN A 265 18.63 31.14 -6.83
CA ASN A 265 17.18 31.03 -6.85
C ASN A 265 16.80 29.55 -6.92
N LEU A 266 15.92 29.11 -6.01
CA LEU A 266 15.47 27.73 -5.88
C LEU A 266 14.00 27.63 -6.28
N ASN A 267 13.68 26.74 -7.20
CA ASN A 267 12.32 26.36 -7.54
C ASN A 267 11.94 25.07 -6.79
N LEU A 268 10.83 25.10 -6.05
CA LEU A 268 10.28 23.93 -5.36
C LEU A 268 9.02 23.45 -6.07
N GLU A 269 9.02 22.20 -6.49
CA GLU A 269 7.89 21.54 -7.12
C GLU A 269 7.40 20.41 -6.21
N ARG A 270 6.15 20.50 -5.75
CA ARG A 270 5.54 19.47 -4.91
C ARG A 270 4.42 18.77 -5.67
N LEU A 271 4.45 17.45 -5.65
CA LEU A 271 3.34 16.61 -6.09
C LEU A 271 2.66 16.04 -4.85
N ASP A 272 1.42 16.41 -4.59
CA ASP A 272 0.61 15.87 -3.50
C ASP A 272 -0.21 14.68 -4.02
N ILE A 273 0.01 13.49 -3.45
CA ILE A 273 -0.78 12.28 -3.70
C ILE A 273 -1.63 12.00 -2.46
N VAL A 274 -2.95 12.14 -2.60
CA VAL A 274 -3.91 11.87 -1.53
C VAL A 274 -4.53 10.49 -1.74
N LEU A 275 -4.35 9.61 -0.76
CA LEU A 275 -4.91 8.25 -0.76
C LEU A 275 -6.21 8.21 0.02
N SER A 276 -7.25 7.56 -0.51
CA SER A 276 -8.57 7.50 0.11
C SER A 276 -9.18 6.11 -0.02
N VAL A 277 -10.09 5.79 0.88
CA VAL A 277 -10.87 4.56 0.84
C VAL A 277 -12.35 4.87 1.02
N GLU A 278 -13.20 4.36 0.15
CA GLU A 278 -14.65 4.61 0.11
C GLU A 278 -15.50 3.36 -0.11
#